data_AF-A0A2M7LW59-F1
#
_entry.id   AF-A0A2M7LW59-F1
#
_cell.length_a   1.000
_cell.length_b   1.000
_cell.length_c   1.000
_cell.angle_alpha   90.00
_cell.angle_beta   90.00
_cell.angle_gamma   90.00
#
_symmetry.space_group_name_H-M   'P 1'
#
loop_
_entity.id
_entity.type
_entity.pdbx_description
1 polymer ?
#
loop_
_entity_poly.entity_id
_entity_poly.type
_entity_poly.pdbx_seq_one_letter_code
_entity_poly.pdbx_strand_id
1 'polypeptide(L)'
;MITDKDITKLKTVFATKEDLKEFATKEDLKRFATKEDLGEMRKDYTETFHTVIEMIGDVSEKLDAVLVEVKDNKDSLNNHERRIDRLEDQVFPN
;
A
#
# COMPACT_ATOMS: atom_id res chain seq x y z
N MET A 1 21.71 -46.82 -48.63
CA MET A 1 20.62 -46.13 -49.34
C MET A 1 19.51 -45.89 -48.34
N ILE A 2 18.91 -44.70 -48.26
CA ILE A 2 17.73 -44.48 -47.42
C ILE A 2 16.56 -45.29 -48.00
N THR A 3 15.76 -45.91 -47.12
CA THR A 3 14.60 -46.73 -47.47
C THR A 3 13.29 -46.03 -47.12
N ASP A 4 12.17 -46.49 -47.67
CA ASP A 4 10.84 -45.98 -47.32
C ASP A 4 10.50 -46.15 -45.84
N LYS A 5 11.07 -47.18 -45.21
CA LYS A 5 10.98 -47.39 -43.75
C LYS A 5 11.69 -46.27 -42.99
N ASP A 6 12.84 -45.80 -43.48
CA ASP A 6 13.55 -44.66 -42.92
C ASP A 6 12.74 -43.37 -43.10
N ILE A 7 12.17 -43.15 -44.29
CA ILE A 7 11.32 -41.97 -44.58
C ILE A 7 10.06 -41.97 -43.71
N THR A 8 9.43 -43.13 -43.51
CA THR A 8 8.24 -43.27 -42.65
C THR A 8 8.58 -42.93 -41.21
N LYS A 9 9.72 -43.43 -40.71
CA LYS A 9 10.21 -43.12 -39.36
C LYS A 9 10.48 -41.63 -39.18
N LEU A 10 11.00 -40.94 -40.21
CA LEU A 10 11.21 -39.49 -40.16
C LEU A 10 9.89 -38.72 -40.02
N LYS A 11 8.84 -39.09 -40.76
CA LYS A 11 7.51 -38.44 -40.65
C LYS A 11 6.87 -38.60 -39.27
N THR A 12 7.14 -39.70 -38.58
CA THR A 12 6.63 -39.93 -37.22
C THR A 12 7.47 -39.28 -36.12
N VAL A 13 8.75 -39.01 -36.37
CA VAL A 13 9.69 -38.50 -35.36
C VAL A 13 9.80 -36.97 -35.40
N PHE A 14 9.68 -36.36 -36.57
CA PHE A 14 9.82 -34.91 -36.72
C PHE A 14 8.48 -34.19 -36.55
N ALA A 15 8.50 -33.11 -35.76
CA ALA A 15 7.39 -32.19 -35.69
C ALA A 15 7.16 -31.50 -37.04
N THR A 16 5.90 -31.32 -37.38
CA THR A 16 5.41 -30.59 -38.54
C THR A 16 5.13 -29.12 -38.18
N LYS A 17 4.85 -28.31 -39.20
CA LYS A 17 4.46 -26.91 -38.98
C LYS A 17 3.13 -26.77 -38.23
N GLU A 18 2.22 -27.73 -38.41
CA GLU A 18 0.93 -27.72 -37.71
C GLU A 18 1.12 -27.97 -36.22
N ASP A 19 2.02 -28.90 -35.84
CA ASP A 19 2.34 -29.18 -34.44
C ASP A 19 2.88 -27.95 -33.70
N LEU A 20 3.53 -27.01 -34.40
CA LEU A 20 4.10 -25.81 -33.81
C LEU A 20 3.08 -24.66 -33.60
N LYS A 21 1.91 -24.70 -34.24
CA LYS A 21 0.91 -23.61 -34.14
C LYS A 21 0.28 -23.49 -32.75
N GLU A 22 0.32 -24.56 -31.96
CA GLU A 22 -0.23 -24.57 -30.60
C GLU A 22 0.70 -23.92 -29.57
N PHE A 23 1.97 -23.66 -29.94
CA PHE A 23 2.94 -23.08 -29.03
C PHE A 23 2.97 -21.55 -29.14
N ALA A 24 3.07 -20.89 -27.99
CA ALA A 24 3.33 -19.45 -27.94
C ALA A 24 4.70 -19.13 -28.57
N THR A 25 4.75 -18.03 -29.31
CA THR A 25 5.98 -17.47 -29.85
C THR A 25 6.67 -16.57 -28.82
N LYS A 26 7.92 -16.21 -29.08
CA LYS A 26 8.65 -15.24 -28.24
C LYS A 26 7.96 -13.87 -28.21
N GLU A 27 7.30 -13.47 -29.29
CA GLU A 27 6.57 -12.20 -29.36
C GLU A 27 5.34 -12.22 -28.45
N ASP A 28 4.64 -13.36 -28.36
CA ASP A 28 3.48 -13.51 -27.46
C ASP A 28 3.84 -13.31 -25.98
N LEU A 29 5.09 -13.58 -25.61
CA LEU A 29 5.57 -13.50 -24.23
C LEU A 29 6.00 -12.08 -23.81
N LYS A 30 6.30 -11.17 -24.75
CA LYS A 30 6.79 -9.81 -24.44
C LYS A 30 5.80 -8.94 -23.68
N ARG A 31 4.51 -9.27 -23.71
CA ARG A 31 3.45 -8.52 -23.03
C ARG A 31 3.33 -8.82 -21.53
N PHE A 32 4.01 -9.85 -21.03
CA PHE A 32 3.92 -10.25 -19.64
C PHE A 32 4.98 -9.56 -18.80
N ALA A 33 4.59 -9.08 -17.63
CA ALA A 33 5.53 -8.60 -16.61
C ALA A 33 6.45 -9.75 -16.15
N THR A 34 7.71 -9.40 -15.94
CA THR A 34 8.73 -10.25 -15.34
C THR A 34 8.62 -10.23 -13.82
N LYS A 35 9.40 -11.10 -13.15
CA LYS A 35 9.43 -11.11 -11.67
C LYS A 35 10.09 -9.85 -11.13
N GLU A 36 11.04 -9.31 -11.89
CA GLU A 36 11.75 -8.07 -11.63
C GLU A 36 10.77 -6.89 -11.66
N ASP A 37 9.93 -6.78 -12.69
CA ASP A 37 8.88 -5.75 -12.80
C ASP A 37 7.93 -5.76 -11.58
N LEU A 38 7.52 -6.97 -11.15
CA LEU A 38 6.68 -7.13 -9.95
C LEU A 38 7.43 -6.81 -8.66
N GLY A 39 8.73 -7.08 -8.62
CA GLY A 39 9.61 -6.77 -7.49
C GLY A 39 9.81 -5.28 -7.29
N GLU A 40 10.00 -4.53 -8.39
CA GLU A 40 10.07 -3.07 -8.39
C GLU A 40 8.74 -2.47 -7.92
N MET A 41 7.63 -2.91 -8.50
CA MET A 41 6.30 -2.44 -8.09
C MET A 41 6.02 -2.69 -6.60
N ARG A 42 6.40 -3.86 -6.08
CA ARG A 42 6.28 -4.17 -4.64
C ARG A 42 7.13 -3.22 -3.79
N LYS A 43 8.35 -2.92 -4.22
CA LYS A 43 9.25 -2.01 -3.51
C LYS A 43 8.65 -0.61 -3.43
N ASP A 44 8.18 -0.08 -4.56
CA ASP A 44 7.55 1.24 -4.64
C ASP A 44 6.35 1.36 -3.69
N TYR A 45 5.47 0.34 -3.69
CA TYR A 45 4.34 0.30 -2.75
C TYR A 45 4.83 0.25 -1.30
N THR A 46 5.83 -0.59 -1.00
CA THR A 46 6.35 -0.75 0.37
C THR A 46 6.94 0.56 0.90
N GLU A 47 7.73 1.25 0.08
CA GLU A 47 8.33 2.54 0.43
C GLU A 47 7.25 3.60 0.63
N THR A 48 6.27 3.67 -0.28
CA THR A 48 5.14 4.60 -0.17
C THR A 48 4.34 4.38 1.11
N PHE A 49 4.00 3.12 1.43
CA PHE A 49 3.29 2.79 2.67
C PHE A 49 4.11 3.13 3.91
N HIS A 50 5.42 2.89 3.88
CA HIS A 50 6.29 3.23 5.00
C HIS A 50 6.26 4.73 5.31
N THR A 51 6.42 5.58 4.28
CA THR A 51 6.32 7.04 4.43
C THR A 51 4.97 7.47 5.00
N VAL A 52 3.86 6.90 4.52
CA VAL A 52 2.53 7.24 5.04
C VAL A 52 2.37 6.81 6.51
N ILE A 53 2.89 5.63 6.89
CA ILE A 53 2.86 5.16 8.28
C ILE A 53 3.64 6.13 9.19
N GLU A 54 4.83 6.56 8.78
CA GLU A 54 5.64 7.53 9.53
C GLU A 54 4.88 8.86 9.71
N MET A 55 4.31 9.39 8.62
CA MET A 55 3.50 10.62 8.68
C MET A 55 2.29 10.49 9.63
N ILE A 56 1.62 9.34 9.64
CA ILE A 56 0.49 9.07 10.55
C ILE A 56 0.97 9.01 12.00
N GLY A 57 2.14 8.41 12.25
CA GLY A 57 2.80 8.40 13.56
C GLY A 57 3.01 9.81 14.09
N ASP A 58 3.67 10.67 13.30
CA ASP A 58 3.94 12.07 13.66
C ASP A 58 2.66 12.87 13.95
N VAL A 59 1.60 12.64 13.15
CA VAL A 59 0.31 13.30 13.36
C VAL A 59 -0.36 12.80 14.64
N SER A 60 -0.25 11.50 14.94
CA SER A 60 -0.82 10.91 16.16
C SER A 60 -0.15 11.48 17.42
N GLU A 61 1.17 11.62 17.42
CA GLU A 61 1.91 12.24 18.54
C GLU A 61 1.51 13.71 18.75
N LYS A 62 1.38 14.48 17.67
CA LYS A 62 0.90 15.87 17.74
C LYS A 62 -0.52 15.96 18.27
N LEU A 63 -1.39 15.01 17.89
CA LEU A 63 -2.77 14.97 18.36
C LEU A 63 -2.84 14.68 19.87
N ASP A 64 -2.02 13.77 20.37
CA ASP A 64 -1.93 13.47 21.81
C ASP A 64 -1.48 14.71 22.61
N ALA A 65 -0.49 15.46 22.11
CA ALA A 65 -0.06 16.71 22.73
C ALA A 65 -1.20 17.75 22.79
N VAL A 66 -1.91 17.95 21.67
CA VAL A 66 -3.07 18.86 21.61
C VAL A 66 -4.18 18.42 22.58
N LEU A 67 -4.43 17.11 22.70
CA LEU A 67 -5.44 16.60 23.65
C LEU A 67 -5.08 16.91 25.10
N VAL A 68 -3.80 16.91 25.47
CA VAL A 68 -3.34 17.31 26.80
C VAL A 68 -3.60 18.81 27.01
N GLU A 69 -3.16 19.66 26.08
CA GLU A 69 -3.36 21.11 26.19
C GLU A 69 -4.84 21.49 26.28
N VAL A 70 -5.71 20.81 25.53
CA VAL A 70 -7.17 21.03 25.58
C VAL A 70 -7.75 20.66 26.94
N LYS A 71 -7.27 19.57 27.57
CA LYS A 71 -7.69 19.18 28.92
C LYS A 71 -7.26 20.22 29.96
N ASP A 72 -6.01 20.66 29.90
CA ASP A 72 -5.47 21.66 30.83
C ASP A 72 -6.23 22.99 30.70
N ASN A 73 -6.54 23.42 29.48
CA ASN A 73 -7.34 24.61 29.22
C ASN A 73 -8.77 24.47 29.78
N LYS A 74 -9.40 23.29 29.63
CA LYS A 74 -10.73 23.02 30.19
C LYS A 74 -10.72 23.13 31.72
N ASP A 75 -9.70 22.61 32.38
CA ASP A 75 -9.57 22.68 33.84
C ASP A 75 -9.34 24.13 34.33
N SER A 76 -8.53 24.89 33.59
CA SER A 76 -8.33 26.33 33.85
C SER A 76 -9.64 27.12 33.74
N LEU A 77 -10.43 26.87 32.67
CA LEU A 77 -11.74 27.50 32.48
C LEU A 77 -12.72 27.14 33.61
N ASN A 78 -12.77 25.89 34.03
CA ASN A 78 -13.62 25.46 35.15
C ASN A 78 -13.23 26.17 36.46
N ASN A 79 -11.94 26.40 36.68
CA ASN A 79 -11.48 27.17 37.84
C ASN A 79 -11.85 28.65 37.73
N HIS A 80 -11.76 29.23 36.53
CA HIS A 80 -12.19 30.60 36.28
C HIS A 80 -13.69 30.77 36.52
N GLU A 81 -14.53 29.84 36.06
CA GLU A 81 -15.98 29.85 36.30
C GLU A 81 -16.31 29.95 37.80
N ARG A 82 -15.71 29.05 38.62
CA ARG A 82 -15.90 29.08 40.08
C ARG A 82 -15.39 30.34 40.77
N ARG A 83 -14.43 31.06 40.16
CA ARG A 83 -13.94 32.33 40.69
C ARG A 83 -14.88 33.46 40.33
N ILE A 84 -15.46 33.42 39.13
CA ILE A 84 -16.48 34.36 38.67
C ILE A 84 -17.72 34.22 39.56
N ASP A 85 -18.24 33.01 39.77
CA ASP A 85 -19.38 32.76 40.67
C ASP A 85 -19.19 33.43 42.05
N ARG A 86 -18.02 33.22 42.65
CA ARG A 86 -17.67 33.79 43.97
C ARG A 86 -17.56 35.32 43.94
N LEU A 87 -17.11 35.91 42.85
CA LEU A 87 -17.03 37.36 42.70
C LEU A 87 -18.41 37.96 42.46
N GLU A 88 -19.26 37.29 41.68
CA GLU A 88 -20.64 37.70 41.44
C GLU A 88 -21.43 37.72 42.76
N ASP A 89 -21.30 36.67 43.58
CA ASP A 89 -21.91 36.61 44.93
C ASP A 89 -21.46 37.77 45.85
N GLN A 90 -20.21 38.23 45.71
CA GLN A 90 -19.65 39.30 46.54
C GLN A 90 -20.04 40.70 46.07
N VAL A 91 -20.07 40.92 44.75
CA VAL A 91 -20.31 42.24 44.15
C VAL A 91 -21.80 42.51 43.96
N PHE A 92 -22.58 41.46 43.69
CA PHE A 92 -24.02 41.53 43.44
C PHE A 92 -24.80 40.62 44.41
N PRO A 93 -24.75 40.87 45.73
CA PRO A 93 -25.56 40.11 46.67
C PRO A 93 -27.06 40.35 46.39
N ASN A 94 -27.83 39.27 46.25
CA ASN A 94 -29.29 39.30 46.16
C ASN A 94 -29.94 39.87 47.43
#